data_AF-A0A9D6QU33-F1
#
_entry.id   AF-A0A9D6QU33-F1
#
_cell.length_a   1.000
_cell.length_b   1.000
_cell.length_c   1.000
_cell.angle_alpha   90.00
_cell.angle_beta   90.00
_cell.angle_gamma   90.00
#
_symmetry.space_group_name_H-M   'P 1'
#
loop_
_entity.id
_entity.type
_entity.pdbx_description
1 polymer ?
#
loop_
_entity_poly.entity_id
_entity_poly.type
_entity_poly.pdbx_seq_one_letter_code
_entity_poly.pdbx_strand_id
1 'polypeptide(L)'
;MTYSFTEKKLIRKNFGKRHTVLRVPYLLEIQKVSYHQFLQAEVPPEQRIDQGLQAAFKTVFPIESYNGNAALEFVSYRLGIPPFDVKECQQRGLIYAAPLRALLRLVVFDKDETTGAKTVRDIKEQEVYMGEIPLMTDNGTFIINGTERVV
;
A
#
# COMPACT_ATOMS: atom_id res chain seq x y z
N MET A 1 -38.02 -18.87 0.72
CA MET A 1 -36.82 -18.32 0.06
C MET A 1 -37.26 -17.47 -1.10
N THR A 2 -36.95 -16.19 -1.08
CA THR A 2 -37.24 -15.30 -2.21
C THR A 2 -36.11 -15.44 -3.21
N TYR A 3 -36.38 -16.12 -4.33
CA TYR A 3 -35.40 -16.27 -5.41
C TYR A 3 -35.06 -14.92 -6.04
N SER A 4 -33.79 -14.74 -6.40
CA SER A 4 -33.35 -13.60 -7.22
C SER A 4 -33.95 -13.67 -8.63
N PHE A 5 -33.90 -12.55 -9.36
CA PHE A 5 -34.44 -12.47 -10.72
C PHE A 5 -33.82 -13.50 -11.67
N THR A 6 -32.51 -13.76 -11.54
CA THR A 6 -31.79 -14.74 -12.35
C THR A 6 -32.10 -16.18 -11.94
N GLU A 7 -32.21 -16.46 -10.65
CA GLU A 7 -32.55 -17.80 -10.14
C GLU A 7 -33.97 -18.24 -10.51
N LYS A 8 -34.92 -17.30 -10.65
CA LYS A 8 -36.29 -17.60 -11.10
C LYS A 8 -36.34 -18.17 -12.53
N LYS A 9 -35.36 -17.87 -13.38
CA LYS A 9 -35.32 -18.37 -14.77
C LYS A 9 -35.02 -19.87 -14.85
N LEU A 10 -34.22 -20.40 -13.93
CA LEU A 10 -33.87 -21.82 -13.90
C LEU A 10 -33.62 -22.28 -12.45
N ILE A 11 -34.63 -22.93 -11.87
CA ILE A 11 -34.56 -23.41 -10.49
C ILE A 11 -33.77 -24.73 -10.44
N ARG A 12 -32.63 -24.74 -9.76
CA ARG A 12 -31.85 -25.96 -9.47
C ARG A 12 -32.40 -26.64 -8.21
N LYS A 13 -32.87 -27.88 -8.35
CA LYS A 13 -33.29 -28.71 -7.20
C LYS A 13 -32.07 -29.15 -6.40
N ASN A 14 -32.07 -28.89 -5.08
CA ASN A 14 -31.02 -29.29 -4.15
C ASN A 14 -31.56 -30.40 -3.23
N PHE A 15 -30.85 -31.54 -3.13
CA PHE A 15 -31.22 -32.69 -2.30
C PHE A 15 -30.44 -32.76 -0.97
N GLY A 16 -29.60 -31.76 -0.69
CA GLY A 16 -28.85 -31.64 0.55
C GLY A 16 -29.79 -31.57 1.75
N LYS A 17 -29.57 -32.45 2.74
CA LYS A 17 -30.40 -32.55 3.95
C LYS A 17 -30.02 -31.55 5.04
N ARG A 18 -28.78 -31.03 4.99
CA ARG A 18 -28.28 -30.03 5.94
C ARG A 18 -28.47 -28.64 5.37
N HIS A 19 -28.98 -27.72 6.18
CA HIS A 19 -29.07 -26.31 5.81
C HIS A 19 -27.72 -25.62 5.95
N THR A 20 -27.40 -24.75 5.00
CA THR A 20 -26.20 -23.91 5.06
C THR A 20 -26.40 -22.87 6.16
N VAL A 21 -25.59 -22.95 7.23
CA VAL A 21 -25.67 -22.03 8.38
C VAL A 21 -24.92 -20.73 8.09
N LEU A 22 -23.76 -20.84 7.45
CA LEU A 22 -22.91 -19.71 7.08
C LEU A 22 -22.84 -19.58 5.57
N ARG A 23 -22.89 -18.34 5.08
CA ARG A 23 -22.71 -18.06 3.65
C ARG A 23 -21.25 -18.29 3.27
N VAL A 24 -21.05 -18.70 2.02
CA VAL A 24 -19.70 -18.79 1.45
C VAL A 24 -19.09 -17.39 1.44
N PRO A 25 -17.88 -17.19 2.00
CA PRO A 25 -17.23 -15.90 2.03
C PRO A 25 -16.75 -15.49 0.63
N TYR A 26 -16.25 -14.27 0.51
CA TYR A 26 -15.67 -13.81 -0.74
C TYR A 26 -14.35 -14.54 -1.00
N LEU A 27 -14.29 -15.34 -2.07
CA LEU A 27 -13.17 -16.29 -2.28
C LEU A 27 -11.83 -15.61 -2.60
N LEU A 28 -11.85 -14.35 -3.03
CA LEU A 28 -10.65 -13.56 -3.33
C LEU A 28 -10.26 -12.62 -2.18
N GLU A 29 -10.90 -12.75 -1.02
CA GLU A 29 -10.70 -11.88 0.14
C GLU A 29 -9.26 -11.91 0.63
N ILE A 30 -8.65 -13.09 0.71
CA ILE A 30 -7.28 -13.26 1.23
C ILE A 30 -6.28 -12.37 0.48
N GLN A 31 -6.31 -12.42 -0.85
CA GLN A 31 -5.40 -11.63 -1.69
C GLN A 31 -5.67 -10.13 -1.54
N LYS A 32 -6.94 -9.71 -1.65
CA LYS A 32 -7.32 -8.29 -1.58
C LYS A 32 -7.02 -7.69 -0.22
N VAL A 33 -7.37 -8.37 0.87
CA VAL A 33 -7.17 -7.91 2.24
C VAL A 33 -5.69 -7.81 2.56
N SER A 34 -4.90 -8.83 2.19
CA SER A 34 -3.45 -8.81 2.41
C SER A 34 -2.78 -7.62 1.73
N TYR A 35 -3.10 -7.37 0.45
CA TYR A 35 -2.50 -6.28 -0.29
C TYR A 35 -2.99 -4.89 0.17
N HIS A 36 -4.26 -4.79 0.56
CA HIS A 36 -4.80 -3.57 1.16
C HIS A 36 -4.11 -3.23 2.49
N GLN A 37 -3.86 -4.23 3.33
CA GLN A 37 -3.08 -4.07 4.58
C GLN A 37 -1.63 -3.67 4.31
N PHE A 38 -1.01 -4.19 3.24
CA PHE A 38 0.33 -3.79 2.84
C PHE A 38 0.41 -2.31 2.44
N LEU A 39 -0.54 -1.83 1.62
CA LEU A 39 -0.54 -0.48 1.07
C LEU A 39 -1.10 0.60 1.99
N GLN A 40 -2.12 0.27 2.81
CA GLN A 40 -2.91 1.23 3.60
C GLN A 40 -3.29 2.51 2.84
N ALA A 41 -3.59 2.38 1.54
CA ALA A 41 -3.77 3.50 0.62
C ALA A 41 -4.96 4.39 0.98
N GLU A 42 -6.04 3.78 1.50
CA GLU A 42 -7.28 4.46 1.89
C GLU A 42 -7.26 4.96 3.34
N VAL A 43 -6.19 4.68 4.09
CA VAL A 43 -6.05 5.10 5.49
C VAL A 43 -5.28 6.42 5.56
N PRO A 44 -5.83 7.46 6.23
CA PRO A 44 -5.12 8.72 6.45
C PRO A 44 -3.77 8.47 7.17
N PRO A 45 -2.69 9.21 6.83
CA PRO A 45 -1.36 8.96 7.38
C PRO A 45 -1.30 8.87 8.91
N GLU A 46 -2.08 9.69 9.61
CA GLU A 46 -2.14 9.75 11.09
C GLU A 46 -2.80 8.52 11.72
N GLN A 47 -3.62 7.79 10.96
CA GLN A 47 -4.37 6.61 11.43
C GLN A 47 -3.75 5.29 10.94
N ARG A 48 -2.63 5.36 10.20
CA ARG A 48 -1.96 4.15 9.72
C ARG A 48 -1.32 3.39 10.87
N ILE A 49 -1.57 2.09 10.88
CA ILE A 49 -0.92 1.17 11.81
C ILE A 49 0.44 0.74 11.28
N ASP A 50 1.28 0.21 12.17
CA ASP A 50 2.65 -0.20 11.83
C ASP A 50 2.64 -1.56 11.13
N GLN A 51 2.14 -1.57 9.90
CA GLN A 51 2.05 -2.72 9.00
C GLN A 51 2.43 -2.34 7.56
N GLY A 52 2.96 -3.28 6.80
CA GLY A 52 3.24 -3.10 5.37
C GLY A 52 4.27 -2.00 5.10
N LEU A 53 3.94 -1.09 4.18
CA LEU A 53 4.81 0.05 3.84
C LEU A 53 5.11 0.93 5.06
N GLN A 54 4.13 1.17 5.94
CA GLN A 54 4.31 2.00 7.13
C GLN A 54 5.37 1.40 8.08
N ALA A 55 5.27 0.09 8.34
CA ALA A 55 6.26 -0.63 9.16
C ALA A 55 7.65 -0.59 8.52
N ALA A 56 7.74 -0.81 7.20
CA ALA A 56 9.01 -0.80 6.49
C ALA A 56 9.72 0.56 6.61
N PHE A 57 9.00 1.66 6.42
CA PHE A 57 9.55 3.00 6.60
C PHE A 57 9.98 3.24 8.06
N LYS A 58 9.14 2.93 9.04
CA LYS A 58 9.48 3.11 10.46
C LYS A 58 10.63 2.22 10.96
N THR A 59 10.90 1.11 10.27
CA THR A 59 12.03 0.22 10.62
C THR A 59 13.35 0.77 10.11
N VAL A 60 13.34 1.45 8.96
CA VAL A 60 14.56 1.99 8.34
C VAL A 60 14.87 3.40 8.85
N PHE A 61 13.86 4.21 9.15
CA PHE A 61 14.00 5.58 9.61
C PHE A 61 13.78 5.70 11.13
N PRO A 62 14.51 6.59 11.82
CA PRO A 62 15.41 7.61 11.28
C PRO A 62 16.79 7.06 10.85
N ILE A 63 17.34 7.66 9.80
CA ILE A 63 18.73 7.40 9.36
C ILE A 63 19.60 8.54 9.85
N GLU A 64 20.53 8.25 10.76
CA GLU A 64 21.48 9.23 11.27
C GLU A 64 22.77 9.26 10.44
N SER A 65 23.29 10.46 10.21
CA SER A 65 24.63 10.63 9.62
C SER A 65 25.70 10.08 10.56
N TYR A 66 26.78 9.52 10.00
CA TYR A 66 27.90 8.97 10.76
C TYR A 66 28.47 9.95 11.80
N ASN A 67 28.52 11.25 11.47
CA ASN A 67 29.03 12.27 12.37
C ASN A 67 27.99 12.76 13.39
N GLY A 68 26.73 12.34 13.25
CA GLY A 68 25.61 12.71 14.12
C GLY A 68 25.06 14.13 13.88
N ASN A 69 25.53 14.83 12.84
CA ASN A 69 25.15 16.22 12.52
C ASN A 69 23.86 16.32 11.69
N ALA A 70 23.31 15.20 11.23
CA ALA A 70 22.05 15.19 10.51
C ALA A 70 21.29 13.89 10.76
N ALA A 71 19.97 13.96 10.77
CA ALA A 71 19.08 12.81 10.77
C ALA A 71 18.01 12.98 9.68
N LEU A 72 17.74 11.91 8.96
CA LEU A 72 16.63 11.84 8.02
C LEU A 72 15.48 11.09 8.69
N GLU A 73 14.35 11.75 8.85
CA GLU A 73 13.14 11.22 9.47
C GLU A 73 12.07 10.95 8.42
N PHE A 74 11.30 9.88 8.64
CA PHE A 74 10.12 9.59 7.84
C PHE A 74 8.90 10.25 8.47
N VAL A 75 8.16 11.06 7.69
CA VAL A 75 6.93 11.71 8.14
C VAL A 75 5.70 10.94 7.67
N SER A 76 5.58 10.71 6.36
CA SER A 76 4.46 9.98 5.77
C SER A 76 4.79 9.51 4.34
N TYR A 77 3.94 8.66 3.76
CA TYR A 77 3.98 8.37 2.32
C TYR A 77 2.60 8.56 1.68
N ARG A 78 2.60 8.77 0.37
CA ARG A 78 1.40 8.70 -0.46
C ARG A 78 1.66 7.88 -1.73
N LEU A 79 0.64 7.18 -2.17
CA LEU A 79 0.58 6.56 -3.47
C LEU A 79 -0.06 7.56 -4.43
N GLY A 80 0.60 7.86 -5.54
CA GLY A 80 0.03 8.67 -6.60
C GLY A 80 -0.99 7.89 -7.42
N ILE A 81 -1.53 8.55 -8.44
CA ILE A 81 -2.50 7.95 -9.35
C ILE A 81 -1.72 7.18 -10.43
N PRO A 82 -2.10 5.94 -10.76
CA PRO A 82 -1.51 5.22 -11.87
C PRO A 82 -1.76 6.00 -13.17
N PRO A 83 -0.75 6.16 -14.05
CA PRO A 83 -0.88 6.96 -15.26
C PRO A 83 -1.81 6.33 -16.31
N PHE A 84 -2.01 5.01 -16.25
CA PHE A 84 -2.81 4.23 -17.18
C PHE A 84 -3.72 3.27 -16.41
N ASP A 85 -4.83 2.88 -17.04
CA ASP A 85 -5.72 1.87 -16.49
C ASP A 85 -5.23 0.43 -16.78
N VAL A 86 -5.92 -0.56 -16.22
CA VAL A 86 -5.58 -1.98 -16.38
C VAL A 86 -5.58 -2.41 -17.86
N LYS A 87 -6.53 -1.92 -18.67
CA LYS A 87 -6.68 -2.34 -20.07
C LYS A 87 -5.60 -1.73 -20.95
N GLU A 88 -5.26 -0.48 -20.73
CA GLU A 88 -4.16 0.22 -21.39
C GLU A 88 -2.83 -0.43 -21.06
N CYS A 89 -2.59 -0.79 -19.79
CA CYS A 89 -1.38 -1.52 -19.41
C CYS A 89 -1.27 -2.89 -20.09
N GLN A 90 -2.38 -3.62 -20.21
CA GLN A 90 -2.43 -4.90 -20.94
C GLN A 90 -2.11 -4.71 -22.43
N GLN A 91 -2.75 -3.75 -23.10
CA GLN A 91 -2.56 -3.52 -24.54
C GLN A 91 -1.15 -3.01 -24.89
N ARG A 92 -0.58 -2.15 -24.04
CA ARG A 92 0.71 -1.50 -24.29
C ARG A 92 1.92 -2.28 -23.73
N GLY A 93 1.70 -3.39 -23.04
CA GLY A 93 2.80 -4.14 -22.42
C GLY A 93 3.41 -3.44 -21.20
N LEU A 94 2.66 -2.60 -20.49
CA LEU A 94 3.13 -1.83 -19.34
C LEU A 94 2.81 -2.52 -18.02
N ILE A 95 3.35 -1.99 -16.93
CA ILE A 95 3.01 -2.40 -15.56
C ILE A 95 1.87 -1.51 -15.06
N TYR A 96 0.85 -2.09 -14.43
CA TYR A 96 -0.18 -1.30 -13.73
C TYR A 96 0.36 -0.95 -12.34
N ALA A 97 0.89 0.27 -12.17
CA ALA A 97 1.56 0.70 -10.95
C ALA A 97 1.28 2.16 -10.60
N ALA A 98 1.41 2.49 -9.32
CA ALA A 98 1.33 3.85 -8.80
C ALA A 98 2.69 4.32 -8.27
N PRO A 99 3.04 5.61 -8.47
CA PRO A 99 4.27 6.17 -7.92
C PRO A 99 4.15 6.32 -6.40
N LEU A 100 5.10 5.76 -5.67
CA LEU A 100 5.24 5.93 -4.22
C LEU A 100 6.09 7.17 -3.93
N ARG A 101 5.54 8.08 -3.15
CA ARG A 101 6.26 9.27 -2.67
C ARG A 101 6.26 9.31 -1.15
N ALA A 102 7.42 9.57 -0.56
CA ALA A 102 7.58 9.71 0.88
C ALA A 102 7.91 11.17 1.22
N LEU A 103 7.20 11.73 2.20
CA LEU A 103 7.56 12.98 2.83
C LEU A 103 8.64 12.68 3.89
N LEU A 104 9.85 13.15 3.62
CA LEU A 104 10.99 12.98 4.50
C LEU A 104 11.39 14.33 5.09
N ARG A 105 11.86 14.31 6.33
CA ARG A 105 12.34 15.48 7.06
C ARG A 105 13.83 15.32 7.33
N LEU A 106 14.65 16.22 6.79
CA LEU A 106 16.06 16.33 7.13
C LEU A 106 16.21 17.30 8.30
N VAL A 107 16.67 16.79 9.45
CA VAL A 107 17.02 17.59 10.62
C VAL A 107 18.53 17.72 10.67
N VAL A 108 19.03 18.96 10.66
CA VAL A 108 20.46 19.28 10.79
C VAL A 108 20.72 19.77 12.21
N PHE A 109 21.72 19.19 12.84
CA PHE A 109 22.15 19.54 14.20
C PHE A 109 23.45 20.33 14.15
N ASP A 110 23.53 21.38 14.96
CA ASP A 110 24.82 21.95 15.36
C ASP A 110 25.26 21.24 16.64
N LYS A 111 26.54 20.85 16.67
CA LYS A 111 27.15 20.18 17.81
C LYS A 111 28.06 21.18 18.51
N ASP A 112 27.75 21.48 19.77
CA ASP A 112 28.65 22.24 20.61
C ASP A 112 29.81 21.35 21.07
N GLU A 113 31.02 21.65 20.63
CA GLU A 113 32.24 20.88 20.94
C GLU A 113 32.55 20.85 22.45
N THR A 114 32.04 21.83 23.20
CA THR A 114 32.32 22.01 24.62
C THR A 114 31.38 21.20 25.52
N THR A 115 30.11 21.11 25.15
CA THR A 115 29.05 20.47 25.96
C THR A 115 28.57 19.15 25.39
N GLY A 116 28.88 18.86 24.11
CA GLY A 116 28.37 17.69 23.39
C GLY A 116 26.87 17.74 23.09
N ALA A 117 26.19 18.85 23.44
CA ALA A 117 24.77 19.02 23.21
C ALA A 117 24.50 19.20 21.71
N LYS A 118 23.49 18.49 21.20
CA LYS A 118 22.97 18.65 19.83
C LYS A 118 21.82 19.64 19.86
N THR A 119 21.97 20.78 19.19
CA THR A 119 20.87 21.72 18.98
C THR A 119 20.39 21.62 17.54
N VAL A 120 19.07 21.73 17.33
CA VAL A 120 18.51 21.72 15.98
C VAL A 120 18.82 23.05 15.32
N ARG A 121 19.55 23.00 14.20
CA ARG A 121 19.92 24.16 13.40
C ARG A 121 18.89 24.43 12.32
N ASP A 122 18.51 23.39 11.58
CA ASP A 122 17.66 23.52 10.40
C ASP A 122 16.79 22.27 10.23
N ILE A 123 15.59 22.46 9.70
CA ILE A 123 14.64 21.41 9.38
C ILE A 123 14.12 21.65 7.98
N LYS A 124 14.34 20.68 7.09
CA LYS A 124 13.82 20.71 5.72
C LYS A 124 12.93 19.51 5.47
N GLU A 125 11.68 19.76 5.11
CA GLU A 125 10.76 18.72 4.67
C GLU A 125 10.66 18.72 3.14
N GLN A 126 10.78 17.53 2.55
CA GLN A 126 10.65 17.38 1.11
C GLN A 126 10.00 16.04 0.76
N GLU A 127 9.15 16.09 -0.26
CA GLU A 127 8.61 14.90 -0.87
C GLU A 127 9.62 14.28 -1.85
N VAL A 128 9.95 13.01 -1.63
CA VAL A 128 10.90 12.23 -2.42
C VAL A 128 10.17 11.09 -3.12
N TYR A 129 10.50 10.88 -4.40
CA TYR A 129 10.01 9.75 -5.17
C TYR A 129 10.78 8.48 -4.79
N MET A 130 10.06 7.45 -4.34
CA MET A 130 10.64 6.19 -3.83
C MET A 130 10.56 5.05 -4.85
N GLY A 131 9.89 5.22 -5.99
CA GLY A 131 9.70 4.20 -7.02
C GLY A 131 8.22 3.97 -7.36
N GLU A 132 7.96 2.90 -8.10
CA GLU A 132 6.60 2.48 -8.46
C GLU A 132 6.20 1.22 -7.71
N ILE A 133 4.95 1.16 -7.27
CA ILE A 133 4.36 -0.01 -6.62
C ILE A 133 3.25 -0.56 -7.54
N PRO A 134 3.38 -1.80 -8.04
CA PRO A 134 2.34 -2.45 -8.84
C PRO A 134 1.03 -2.53 -8.07
N LEU A 135 -0.08 -2.11 -8.66
CA LEU A 135 -1.39 -2.16 -8.00
C LEU A 135 -2.12 -3.46 -8.33
N MET A 136 -2.89 -3.95 -7.36
CA MET A 136 -3.74 -5.12 -7.52
C MET A 136 -5.04 -4.72 -8.24
N THR A 137 -5.46 -5.51 -9.22
CA THR A 137 -6.74 -5.34 -9.92
C THR A 137 -7.92 -5.76 -9.04
N ASP A 138 -9.15 -5.48 -9.47
CA ASP A 138 -10.36 -5.90 -8.75
C ASP A 138 -10.47 -7.40 -8.51
N ASN A 139 -9.82 -8.19 -9.38
CA ASN A 139 -9.82 -9.65 -9.38
C ASN A 139 -8.69 -10.26 -8.51
N GLY A 140 -7.86 -9.44 -7.87
CA GLY A 140 -6.76 -9.94 -7.04
C GLY A 140 -5.51 -10.33 -7.83
N THR A 141 -5.33 -9.76 -9.02
CA THR A 141 -4.20 -10.03 -9.93
C THR A 141 -3.35 -8.78 -10.14
N PHE A 142 -2.21 -8.91 -10.81
CA PHE A 142 -1.31 -7.81 -11.15
C PHE A 142 -1.03 -7.80 -12.65
N ILE A 143 -0.94 -6.63 -13.27
CA ILE A 143 -0.48 -6.51 -14.65
C ILE A 143 1.01 -6.19 -14.64
N ILE A 144 1.82 -7.16 -15.07
CA ILE A 144 3.28 -7.05 -15.16
C ILE A 144 3.66 -7.22 -16.63
N ASN A 145 4.20 -6.17 -17.24
CA ASN A 145 4.59 -6.13 -18.66
C ASN A 145 3.44 -6.60 -19.58
N GLY A 146 2.24 -6.05 -19.35
CA GLY A 146 1.01 -6.39 -20.07
C GLY A 146 0.39 -7.76 -19.77
N THR A 147 1.04 -8.59 -18.96
CA THR A 147 0.55 -9.93 -18.62
C THR A 147 -0.05 -9.94 -17.22
N GLU A 148 -1.20 -10.58 -17.07
CA GLU A 148 -1.85 -10.78 -15.78
C GLU A 148 -1.15 -11.88 -14.98
N ARG A 149 -0.81 -11.60 -13.72
CA ARG A 149 -0.11 -12.50 -12.81
C ARG A 149 -0.82 -12.60 -11.47
N VAL A 150 -0.63 -13.74 -10.81
CA VAL A 150 -1.10 -14.04 -9.45
C VAL A 150 0.12 -14.33 -8.59
N VAL A 151 0.07 -13.90 -7.32
CA VAL A 151 1.08 -14.19 -6.29
C VAL A 151 0.48 -15.13 -5.26
#